data_AF-A0A9P4DP45-F1
#
_entry.id   AF-A0A9P4DP45-F1
#
_cell.length_a   1.000
_cell.length_b   1.000
_cell.length_c   1.000
_cell.angle_alpha   90.00
_cell.angle_beta   90.00
_cell.angle_gamma   90.00
#
_symmetry.space_group_name_H-M   'P 1'
#
loop_
_entity.id
_entity.type
_entity.pdbx_description
1 polymer ?
#
loop_
_entity_poly.entity_id
_entity_poly.type
_entity_poly.pdbx_seq_one_letter_code
_entity_poly.pdbx_strand_id
1 'polypeptide(L)'
;MNGKPNVEPPWMSLKRLIETRMVEILCKEQGNRKYIRLYGAGEYWHAYEESACQLSRIFTECETALFRHKDYPFPVVMVSIPDSELRTYIRQHIPVCDKPDYKKLLVAELSVSEYRAWHEHAVKEFL
;
A
#
# COMPACT_ATOMS: atom_id res chain seq x y z
N MET A 1 -7.74 -10.64 -36.51
CA MET A 1 -6.86 -9.74 -35.74
C MET A 1 -7.34 -9.78 -34.29
N ASN A 2 -6.70 -10.58 -33.44
CA ASN A 2 -7.03 -10.62 -32.02
C ASN A 2 -6.39 -9.39 -31.36
N GLY A 3 -7.13 -8.29 -31.29
CA GLY A 3 -6.74 -7.14 -30.49
C GLY A 3 -6.65 -7.61 -29.05
N LYS A 4 -5.44 -7.68 -28.50
CA LYS A 4 -5.25 -7.83 -27.05
C LYS A 4 -6.14 -6.77 -26.38
N PRO A 5 -6.93 -7.12 -25.35
CA PRO A 5 -7.68 -6.11 -24.62
C PRO A 5 -6.69 -5.01 -24.22
N ASN A 6 -7.09 -3.75 -24.37
CA ASN A 6 -6.28 -2.59 -24.02
C ASN A 6 -6.12 -2.58 -22.48
N VAL A 7 -5.22 -3.41 -21.97
CA VAL A 7 -4.92 -3.51 -20.54
C VAL A 7 -4.14 -2.26 -20.18
N GLU A 8 -4.74 -1.43 -19.34
CA GLU A 8 -4.10 -0.24 -18.81
C GLU A 8 -2.76 -0.62 -18.14
N PRO A 9 -1.64 0.05 -18.47
CA PRO A 9 -0.36 -0.24 -17.83
C PRO A 9 -0.43 -0.05 -16.31
N PRO A 10 0.29 -0.85 -15.51
CA PRO A 10 0.27 -0.74 -14.04
C PRO A 10 0.59 0.68 -13.53
N TRP A 11 1.58 1.34 -14.14
CA TRP A 11 1.96 2.71 -13.79
C TRP A 11 0.85 3.74 -14.00
N MET A 12 -0.04 3.52 -14.98
CA MET A 12 -1.16 4.42 -15.27
C MET A 12 -2.29 4.22 -14.25
N SER A 13 -2.57 2.97 -13.88
CA SER A 13 -3.51 2.64 -12.80
C SER A 13 -3.05 3.23 -11.46
N LEU A 14 -1.76 3.09 -11.13
CA LEU A 14 -1.18 3.65 -9.91
C LEU A 14 -1.22 5.18 -9.93
N LYS A 15 -0.84 5.80 -11.05
CA LYS A 15 -0.93 7.26 -11.21
C LYS A 15 -2.36 7.76 -10.96
N ARG A 16 -3.36 7.11 -11.56
CA ARG A 16 -4.77 7.47 -11.35
C ARG A 16 -5.18 7.31 -9.88
N LEU A 17 -4.78 6.22 -9.22
CA LEU A 17 -5.06 6.02 -7.79
C LEU A 17 -4.50 7.17 -6.95
N ILE A 18 -3.25 7.55 -7.18
CA ILE A 18 -2.58 8.65 -6.48
C ILE A 18 -3.29 9.98 -6.75
N GLU A 19 -3.61 10.29 -8.01
CA GLU A 19 -4.23 11.57 -8.37
C GLU A 19 -5.66 11.73 -7.86
N THR A 20 -6.41 10.63 -7.73
CA THR A 20 -7.86 10.70 -7.44
C THR A 20 -8.22 10.37 -6.01
N ARG A 21 -7.41 9.55 -5.31
CA ARG A 21 -7.81 8.98 -4.01
C ARG A 21 -6.83 9.22 -2.88
N MET A 22 -5.68 9.85 -3.11
CA MET A 22 -4.64 9.95 -2.08
C MET A 22 -5.12 10.62 -0.79
N VAL A 23 -5.90 11.69 -0.88
CA VAL A 23 -6.45 12.36 0.31
C VAL A 23 -7.35 11.42 1.12
N GLU A 24 -8.23 10.65 0.45
CA GLU A 24 -9.08 9.65 1.10
C GLU A 24 -8.24 8.55 1.77
N ILE A 25 -7.18 8.11 1.11
CA ILE A 25 -6.27 7.07 1.60
C ILE A 25 -5.54 7.56 2.85
N LEU A 26 -4.90 8.74 2.80
CA LEU A 26 -4.15 9.30 3.93
C LEU A 26 -5.05 9.55 5.15
N CYS A 27 -6.28 10.03 4.94
CA CYS A 27 -7.25 10.16 6.02
C CYS A 27 -7.60 8.81 6.68
N LYS A 28 -7.60 7.71 5.93
CA LYS A 28 -7.83 6.37 6.48
C LYS A 28 -6.63 5.83 7.22
N GLU A 29 -5.43 6.21 6.81
CA GLU A 29 -4.19 5.77 7.45
C GLU A 29 -3.94 6.49 8.77
N GLN A 30 -4.38 7.75 8.93
CA GLN A 30 -4.31 8.45 10.22
C GLN A 30 -4.90 7.62 11.37
N GLY A 31 -4.03 7.10 12.24
CA GLY A 31 -4.44 6.30 13.40
C GLY A 31 -4.85 4.86 13.05
N ASN A 32 -4.56 4.39 11.84
CA ASN A 32 -4.76 3.01 11.45
C ASN A 32 -3.71 2.11 12.11
N ARG A 33 -4.11 1.40 13.15
CA ARG A 33 -3.17 0.56 13.90
C ARG A 33 -3.40 -0.93 13.70
N LYS A 34 -4.54 -1.33 13.15
CA LYS A 34 -5.01 -2.73 13.18
C LYS A 34 -5.24 -3.34 11.80
N TYR A 35 -5.24 -2.52 10.75
CA TYR A 35 -5.56 -3.00 9.42
C TYR A 35 -4.41 -2.73 8.46
N ILE A 36 -4.23 -3.63 7.50
CA ILE A 36 -3.51 -3.31 6.28
C ILE A 36 -4.55 -3.05 5.20
N ARG A 37 -4.50 -1.87 4.61
CA ARG A 37 -5.32 -1.48 3.46
C ARG A 37 -4.48 -1.57 2.20
N LEU A 38 -4.91 -2.45 1.29
CA LEU A 38 -4.23 -2.72 0.04
C LEU A 38 -5.07 -2.23 -1.13
N TYR A 39 -4.46 -1.47 -2.02
CA TYR A 39 -5.07 -0.90 -3.21
C TYR A 39 -4.44 -1.53 -4.44
N GLY A 40 -5.26 -2.12 -5.30
CA GLY A 40 -4.79 -2.81 -6.50
C GLY A 40 -4.53 -1.86 -7.65
N ALA A 41 -3.37 -1.99 -8.30
CA ALA A 41 -3.06 -1.30 -9.55
C ALA A 41 -2.23 -2.22 -10.47
N GLY A 42 -2.90 -2.82 -11.46
CA GLY A 42 -2.28 -3.84 -12.32
C GLY A 42 -1.97 -5.12 -11.52
N GLU A 43 -0.72 -5.59 -11.61
CA GLU A 43 -0.26 -6.83 -10.95
C GLU A 43 0.33 -6.58 -9.54
N TYR A 44 0.16 -5.36 -9.01
CA TYR A 44 0.70 -4.95 -7.72
C TYR A 44 -0.38 -4.46 -6.77
N TRP A 45 -0.10 -4.63 -5.48
CA TRP A 45 -0.88 -4.12 -4.38
C TRP A 45 -0.07 -3.13 -3.57
N HIS A 46 -0.68 -1.98 -3.29
CA HIS A 46 -0.01 -0.86 -2.65
C HIS A 46 -0.65 -0.57 -1.29
N ALA A 47 0.21 -0.39 -0.28
CA ALA A 47 -0.15 0.13 1.02
C ALA A 47 0.56 1.46 1.26
N TYR A 48 0.00 2.29 2.14
CA TYR A 48 0.49 3.62 2.45
C TYR A 48 0.64 3.77 3.97
N GLU A 49 1.61 4.55 4.41
CA GLU A 49 1.81 4.95 5.81
C GLU A 49 1.75 3.78 6.81
N GLU A 50 0.84 3.80 7.80
CA GLU A 50 0.75 2.75 8.80
C GLU A 50 0.47 1.36 8.19
N SER A 51 -0.36 1.27 7.15
CA SER A 51 -0.54 0.03 6.39
C SER A 51 0.75 -0.41 5.71
N ALA A 52 1.55 0.53 5.19
CA ALA A 52 2.83 0.22 4.54
C ALA A 52 3.85 -0.33 5.55
N CYS A 53 3.93 0.28 6.74
CA CYS A 53 4.74 -0.21 7.85
C CYS A 53 4.36 -1.65 8.24
N GLN A 54 3.05 -1.91 8.39
CA GLN A 54 2.56 -3.25 8.68
C GLN A 54 2.85 -4.24 7.56
N LEU A 55 2.77 -3.80 6.30
CA LEU A 55 3.07 -4.63 5.15
C LEU A 55 4.55 -5.04 5.13
N SER A 56 5.47 -4.10 5.36
CA SER A 56 6.91 -4.38 5.42
C SER A 56 7.32 -5.26 6.61
N ARG A 57 6.48 -5.36 7.65
CA ARG A 57 6.71 -6.31 8.76
C ARG A 57 6.38 -7.75 8.38
N ILE A 58 5.50 -7.94 7.41
CA ILE A 58 5.00 -9.25 7.00
C ILE A 58 5.79 -9.78 5.81
N PHE A 59 6.10 -8.91 4.84
CA PHE A 59 6.75 -9.28 3.60
C PHE A 59 8.18 -8.74 3.56
N THR A 60 9.15 -9.64 3.43
CA THR A 60 10.57 -9.29 3.28
C THR A 60 10.86 -8.70 1.89
N GLU A 61 10.24 -9.27 0.86
CA GLU A 61 10.37 -8.83 -0.54
C GLU A 61 9.27 -7.81 -0.86
N CYS A 62 9.48 -6.54 -0.50
CA CYS A 62 8.57 -5.45 -0.83
C CYS A 62 9.31 -4.25 -1.40
N GLU A 63 8.65 -3.53 -2.31
CA GLU A 63 9.20 -2.32 -2.91
C GLU A 63 8.72 -1.08 -2.15
N THR A 64 9.66 -0.36 -1.54
CA THR A 64 9.37 0.90 -0.84
C THR A 64 9.60 2.08 -1.79
N ALA A 65 8.67 3.02 -1.79
CA ALA A 65 8.76 4.25 -2.56
C ALA A 65 8.25 5.44 -1.75
N LEU A 66 8.82 6.61 -2.03
CA LEU A 66 8.38 7.89 -1.48
C LEU A 66 7.83 8.77 -2.58
N PHE A 67 6.77 9.50 -2.28
CA PHE A 67 6.30 10.57 -3.15
C PHE A 67 5.74 11.74 -2.34
N ARG A 68 5.57 12.88 -3.02
CA ARG A 68 4.94 14.07 -2.45
C ARG A 68 3.57 14.25 -3.07
N HIS A 69 2.59 14.59 -2.24
CA HIS A 69 1.25 14.93 -2.70
C HIS A 69 1.00 16.42 -2.47
N LYS A 70 0.40 17.11 -3.45
CA LYS A 70 0.18 18.57 -3.41
C LYS A 70 -0.59 19.04 -2.17
N ASP A 71 -1.51 18.22 -1.68
CA ASP A 71 -2.37 18.52 -0.53
C ASP A 71 -1.85 17.92 0.79
N TYR A 72 -0.61 17.39 0.80
CA TYR A 72 0.00 16.80 2.00
C TYR A 72 1.46 17.27 2.17
N PRO A 73 1.79 17.96 3.27
CA PRO A 73 3.07 18.66 3.39
C PRO A 73 4.27 17.75 3.68
N PHE A 74 4.03 16.49 4.07
CA PHE A 74 5.08 15.52 4.40
C PHE A 74 5.26 14.51 3.25
N PRO A 75 6.44 13.89 3.10
CA PRO A 75 6.61 12.75 2.22
C PRO A 75 5.61 11.65 2.59
N VAL A 76 5.07 10.98 1.58
CA VAL A 76 4.21 9.82 1.75
C VAL A 76 5.01 8.55 1.47
N VAL A 77 4.99 7.61 2.40
CA VAL A 77 5.62 6.29 2.23
C VAL A 77 4.62 5.31 1.66
N MET A 78 5.02 4.64 0.58
CA MET A 78 4.27 3.55 -0.03
C MET A 78 5.12 2.29 -0.05
N VAL A 79 4.48 1.15 0.24
CA VAL A 79 5.08 -0.17 0.09
C VAL A 79 4.22 -0.98 -0.86
N SER A 80 4.87 -1.64 -1.81
CA SER A 80 4.22 -2.43 -2.86
C SER A 80 4.65 -3.88 -2.79
N ILE A 81 3.70 -4.78 -3.03
CA ILE A 81 3.95 -6.22 -3.19
C ILE A 81 3.28 -6.72 -4.47
N PRO A 82 3.82 -7.76 -5.13
CA PRO A 82 3.17 -8.36 -6.27
C PRO A 82 1.93 -9.17 -5.84
N ASP A 83 0.96 -9.31 -6.75
CA ASP A 83 -0.28 -10.08 -6.53
C ASP A 83 -0.01 -11.55 -6.16
N SER A 84 1.08 -12.13 -6.66
CA SER A 84 1.50 -13.50 -6.31
C SER A 84 1.82 -13.67 -4.82
N GLU A 85 2.51 -12.72 -4.22
CA GLU A 85 2.84 -12.73 -2.78
C GLU A 85 1.58 -12.57 -1.93
N LEU A 86 0.72 -11.61 -2.31
CA LEU A 86 -0.53 -11.39 -1.59
C LEU A 86 -1.46 -12.60 -1.66
N ARG A 87 -1.59 -13.25 -2.83
CA ARG A 87 -2.41 -14.47 -2.97
C ARG A 87 -1.89 -15.59 -2.11
N THR A 88 -0.57 -15.76 -2.02
CA THR A 88 0.05 -16.78 -1.17
C THR A 88 -0.27 -16.51 0.30
N TYR A 89 -0.16 -15.26 0.74
CA TYR A 89 -0.49 -14.85 2.09
C TYR A 89 -1.97 -15.07 2.43
N ILE A 90 -2.88 -14.63 1.55
CA ILE A 90 -4.34 -14.72 1.76
C ILE A 90 -4.86 -16.17 1.78
N ARG A 91 -4.19 -17.11 1.11
CA ARG A 91 -4.54 -18.54 1.22
C ARG A 91 -4.49 -19.07 2.66
N GLN A 92 -3.69 -18.43 3.51
CA GLN A 92 -3.55 -18.78 4.91
C GLN A 92 -4.24 -17.77 5.84
N HIS A 93 -4.69 -16.62 5.33
CA HIS A 93 -5.21 -15.50 6.11
C HIS A 93 -6.49 -14.94 5.47
N ILE A 94 -7.61 -15.00 6.19
CA ILE A 94 -8.90 -14.52 5.68
C ILE A 94 -8.96 -12.98 5.75
N PRO A 95 -9.13 -12.27 4.61
CA PRO A 95 -9.29 -10.82 4.61
C PRO A 95 -10.61 -10.41 5.24
N VAL A 96 -10.60 -9.28 5.93
CA VAL A 96 -11.84 -8.63 6.42
C VAL A 96 -12.63 -8.04 5.26
N CYS A 97 -11.95 -7.63 4.19
CA CYS A 97 -12.56 -7.18 2.95
C CYS A 97 -11.73 -7.70 1.78
N ASP A 98 -12.40 -8.30 0.80
CA ASP A 98 -11.78 -8.85 -0.40
C ASP A 98 -12.52 -8.37 -1.64
N LYS A 99 -12.15 -7.19 -2.14
CA LYS A 99 -12.67 -6.62 -3.40
C LYS A 99 -11.59 -6.73 -4.50
N PRO A 100 -11.98 -6.62 -5.78
CA PRO A 100 -11.05 -6.73 -6.90
C PRO A 100 -9.89 -5.73 -6.86
N ASP A 101 -10.16 -4.50 -6.41
CA ASP A 101 -9.22 -3.37 -6.39
C ASP A 101 -8.88 -2.90 -4.96
N TYR A 102 -9.44 -3.56 -3.95
CA TYR A 102 -9.26 -3.18 -2.55
C TYR A 102 -9.32 -4.39 -1.62
N LYS A 103 -8.30 -4.57 -0.79
CA LYS A 103 -8.31 -5.57 0.28
C LYS A 103 -8.03 -4.94 1.63
N LYS A 104 -8.58 -5.55 2.68
CA LYS A 104 -8.35 -5.15 4.06
C LYS A 104 -8.03 -6.37 4.90
N LEU A 105 -6.84 -6.40 5.50
CA LEU A 105 -6.37 -7.48 6.37
C LEU A 105 -6.40 -7.02 7.81
N LEU A 106 -6.77 -7.89 8.74
CA LEU A 106 -6.64 -7.64 10.18
C LEU A 106 -5.26 -8.14 10.63
N VAL A 107 -4.51 -7.30 11.34
CA VAL A 107 -3.15 -7.60 11.79
C VAL A 107 -2.97 -7.22 13.26
N ALA A 108 -1.87 -7.68 13.85
CA ALA A 108 -1.46 -7.27 15.19
C ALA A 108 -1.32 -5.75 15.26
N GLU A 109 -1.70 -5.15 16.39
CA GLU A 109 -1.74 -3.69 16.52
C GLU A 109 -0.34 -3.07 16.37
N LEU A 110 -0.21 -2.04 15.53
CA LEU A 110 0.99 -1.22 15.39
C LEU A 110 1.08 -0.26 16.56
N SER A 111 2.24 -0.16 17.21
CA SER A 111 2.49 0.94 18.13
C SER A 111 2.87 2.21 17.38
N VAL A 112 2.53 3.36 17.97
CA VAL A 112 2.89 4.67 17.40
C VAL A 112 4.42 4.84 17.33
N SER A 113 5.15 4.29 18.30
CA SER A 113 6.61 4.33 18.32
C SER A 113 7.23 3.49 17.20
N GLU A 114 6.71 2.29 16.95
CA GLU A 114 7.18 1.43 15.85
C GLU A 114 6.97 2.12 14.50
N TYR A 115 5.77 2.66 14.27
CA TYR A 115 5.47 3.40 13.04
C TYR A 115 6.41 4.59 12.85
N ARG A 116 6.59 5.42 13.88
CA ARG A 116 7.47 6.61 13.79
C ARG A 116 8.91 6.22 13.48
N ALA A 117 9.46 5.24 14.19
CA ALA A 117 10.82 4.77 13.95
C ALA A 117 10.99 4.21 12.53
N TRP A 118 10.03 3.42 12.07
CA TRP A 118 10.01 2.90 10.71
C TRP A 118 9.91 4.01 9.66
N HIS A 119 9.00 4.97 9.84
CA HIS A 119 8.79 6.06 8.89
C HIS A 119 10.01 6.97 8.81
N GLU A 120 10.62 7.32 9.94
CA GLU A 120 11.86 8.10 9.95
C GLU A 120 13.00 7.39 9.21
N HIS A 121 13.12 6.08 9.39
CA HIS A 121 14.12 5.28 8.68
C HIS A 121 13.83 5.24 7.19
N ALA A 122 12.60 4.91 6.79
CA ALA A 122 12.17 4.85 5.41
C ALA A 122 12.35 6.20 4.69
N VAL A 123 12.09 7.33 5.35
CA VAL A 123 12.33 8.66 4.74
C VAL A 123 13.82 8.96 4.61
N LYS A 124 14.65 8.59 5.60
CA LYS A 124 16.10 8.84 5.58
C LYS A 124 16.82 8.07 4.48
N GLU A 125 16.36 6.88 4.10
CA GLU A 125 16.99 6.09 3.04
C GLU A 125 16.94 6.74 1.65
N PHE A 126 16.09 7.75 1.47
CA PHE A 126 15.87 8.42 0.18
C PHE A 126 16.23 9.93 0.23
N LEU A 127 16.91 10.36 1.29
CA LEU A 127 17.48 11.71 1.43
C LEU A 127 19.00 11.65 1.33
#